data_AF-A0A924Y0J4-F1
#
_entry.id   AF-A0A924Y0J4-F1
#
_cell.length_a   1.000
_cell.length_b   1.000
_cell.length_c   1.000
_cell.angle_alpha   90.00
_cell.angle_beta   90.00
_cell.angle_gamma   90.00
#
_symmetry.space_group_name_H-M   'P 1'
#
loop_
_entity.id
_entity.type
_entity.pdbx_description
1 polymer ?
#
loop_
_entity_poly.entity_id
_entity_poly.type
_entity_poly.pdbx_seq_one_letter_code
_entity_poly.pdbx_strand_id
1 'polypeptide(L)'
;MSEDDAMLYENPFEYVKKHVLPEREKVRDEREQKYWWIHRRPAPDARVVVANFTRFIVTPRVAKHRLFIWLPSTVVPDCRLHTIAREDDYFFGVLHSRIHELWALRMGTSLEGRPRYTPSTPFETFPFPYPPGTEDQDAPEGRAIADAAKKLVTLRDNWLNPEGATPADLKARTLTNLYNARPAWLDTAHRKLDEAVFAAYGWQPNLSDDAVLAALLALKRECSLTPAPSLASALTPK
;
A
#
# COMPACT_ATOMS: atom_id res chain seq x y z
N MET A 1 20.96 8.51 -14.28
CA MET A 1 21.27 7.91 -15.59
C MET A 1 21.48 9.06 -16.55
N SER A 2 22.68 9.15 -17.12
CA SER A 2 22.98 10.13 -18.17
C SER A 2 22.28 9.72 -19.49
N GLU A 3 22.39 10.54 -20.54
CA GLU A 3 21.95 10.14 -21.88
C GLU A 3 22.86 9.05 -22.43
N ASP A 4 24.17 9.22 -22.28
CA ASP A 4 25.19 8.26 -22.71
C ASP A 4 24.95 6.87 -22.10
N ASP A 5 24.62 6.79 -20.80
CA ASP A 5 24.27 5.53 -20.13
C ASP A 5 23.00 4.91 -20.74
N ALA A 6 22.01 5.74 -21.08
CA ALA A 6 20.74 5.29 -21.62
C ALA A 6 20.89 4.79 -23.07
N MET A 7 21.77 5.40 -23.85
CA MET A 7 22.09 5.02 -25.24
C MET A 7 22.70 3.62 -25.34
N LEU A 8 23.33 3.11 -24.27
CA LEU A 8 23.82 1.73 -24.21
C LEU A 8 22.68 0.69 -24.31
N TYR A 9 21.44 1.09 -24.03
CA TYR A 9 20.24 0.27 -24.22
C TYR A 9 19.62 0.56 -25.60
N GLU A 10 20.31 0.15 -26.67
CA GLU A 10 20.01 0.54 -28.06
C GLU A 10 18.52 0.41 -28.43
N ASN A 11 17.93 -0.78 -28.26
CA ASN A 11 16.54 -1.03 -28.64
C ASN A 11 15.52 -0.14 -27.86
N PRO A 12 15.55 -0.11 -26.51
CA PRO A 12 14.72 0.83 -25.75
C PRO A 12 14.97 2.31 -26.10
N PHE A 13 16.23 2.70 -26.27
CA PHE A 13 16.62 4.09 -26.52
C PHE A 13 16.09 4.58 -27.87
N GLU A 14 16.28 3.81 -28.94
CA GLU A 14 15.74 4.15 -30.27
C GLU A 14 14.20 4.20 -30.27
N TYR A 15 13.53 3.33 -29.50
CA TYR A 15 12.08 3.41 -29.32
C TYR A 15 11.66 4.73 -28.68
N VAL A 16 12.27 5.13 -27.54
CA VAL A 16 11.91 6.39 -26.88
C VAL A 16 12.30 7.61 -27.72
N LYS A 17 13.40 7.54 -28.45
CA LYS A 17 13.80 8.61 -29.38
C LYS A 17 12.79 8.80 -30.51
N LYS A 18 12.26 7.71 -31.07
CA LYS A 18 11.26 7.78 -32.14
C LYS A 18 9.88 8.20 -31.65
N HIS A 19 9.47 7.76 -30.45
CA HIS A 19 8.08 7.88 -30.00
C HIS A 19 7.85 8.88 -28.85
N VAL A 20 8.86 9.13 -28.00
CA VAL A 20 8.73 9.97 -26.81
C VAL A 20 9.34 11.35 -27.03
N LEU A 21 10.52 11.45 -27.65
CA LEU A 21 11.20 12.73 -27.90
C LEU A 21 10.30 13.75 -28.63
N PRO A 22 9.60 13.41 -29.74
CA PRO A 22 8.75 14.38 -30.45
C PRO A 22 7.59 14.90 -29.58
N GLU A 23 7.11 14.10 -28.64
CA GLU A 23 6.07 14.51 -27.69
C GLU A 23 6.65 15.39 -26.58
N ARG A 24 7.88 15.10 -26.12
CA ARG A 24 8.58 15.88 -25.09
C ARG A 24 8.95 17.28 -25.54
N GLU A 25 9.37 17.45 -26.80
CA GLU A 25 9.70 18.76 -27.39
C GLU A 25 8.52 19.74 -27.38
N LYS A 26 7.28 19.22 -27.41
CA LYS A 26 6.05 20.01 -27.37
C LYS A 26 5.66 20.47 -25.96
N VAL A 27 6.22 19.86 -24.91
CA VAL A 27 5.88 20.16 -23.50
C VAL A 27 6.59 21.45 -23.07
N ARG A 28 5.95 22.30 -22.27
CA ARG A 28 6.55 23.58 -21.80
C ARG A 28 7.64 23.43 -20.73
N ASP A 29 7.74 22.26 -20.11
CA ASP A 29 8.66 21.98 -19.01
C ASP A 29 10.06 21.72 -19.55
N GLU A 30 10.99 22.66 -19.33
CA GLU A 30 12.37 22.61 -19.83
C GLU A 30 13.11 21.35 -19.37
N ARG A 31 12.81 20.83 -18.17
CA ARG A 31 13.44 19.61 -17.66
C ARG A 31 12.97 18.39 -18.44
N GLU A 32 11.69 18.34 -18.81
CA GLU A 32 11.13 17.25 -19.61
C GLU A 32 11.65 17.27 -21.05
N GLN A 33 11.90 18.45 -21.61
CA GLN A 33 12.56 18.58 -22.92
C GLN A 33 14.03 18.15 -22.84
N LYS A 34 14.78 18.67 -21.86
CA LYS A 34 16.21 18.41 -21.68
C LYS A 34 16.52 16.95 -21.35
N TYR A 35 15.69 16.31 -20.53
CA TYR A 35 15.85 14.91 -20.11
C TYR A 35 14.70 14.04 -20.64
N TRP A 36 14.46 14.11 -21.94
CA TRP A 36 13.31 13.50 -22.61
C TRP A 36 13.24 11.97 -22.45
N TRP A 37 14.38 11.30 -22.27
CA TRP A 37 14.49 9.86 -22.02
C TRP A 37 14.18 9.45 -20.57
N ILE A 38 14.01 10.42 -19.65
CA ILE A 38 13.71 10.18 -18.24
C ILE A 38 12.23 10.47 -17.97
N HIS A 39 11.60 9.68 -17.10
CA HIS A 39 10.25 9.98 -16.62
C HIS A 39 10.17 11.36 -15.96
N ARG A 40 9.09 12.09 -16.25
CA ARG A 40 8.79 13.41 -15.67
C ARG A 40 9.02 13.47 -14.17
N ARG A 41 8.47 12.49 -13.44
CA ARG A 41 8.67 12.30 -12.00
C ARG A 41 9.36 10.96 -11.76
N PRO A 42 10.71 10.93 -11.70
CA PRO A 42 11.44 9.68 -11.53
C PRO A 42 11.37 9.13 -10.11
N ALA A 43 10.94 9.94 -9.14
CA ALA A 43 10.80 9.59 -7.72
C ALA A 43 12.06 8.90 -7.14
N PRO A 44 13.25 9.52 -7.25
CA PRO A 44 14.51 8.90 -6.89
C PRO A 44 14.55 8.50 -5.41
N ASP A 45 14.06 9.35 -4.51
CA ASP A 45 14.06 9.09 -3.06
C ASP A 45 13.26 7.83 -2.71
N ALA A 46 12.06 7.70 -3.30
CA ALA A 46 11.25 6.51 -3.12
C ALA A 46 11.94 5.25 -3.66
N ARG A 47 12.64 5.34 -4.80
CA ARG A 47 13.41 4.22 -5.38
C ARG A 47 14.56 3.79 -4.48
N VAL A 48 15.30 4.75 -3.91
CA VAL A 48 16.41 4.46 -2.98
C VAL A 48 15.88 3.76 -1.73
N VAL A 49 14.76 4.22 -1.18
CA VAL A 49 14.17 3.61 0.02
C VAL A 49 13.70 2.18 -0.26
N VAL A 50 12.94 1.95 -1.34
CA VAL A 50 12.41 0.60 -1.64
C VAL A 50 13.47 -0.40 -2.07
N ALA A 51 14.62 0.06 -2.58
CA ALA A 51 15.73 -0.82 -2.97
C ALA A 51 16.35 -1.58 -1.79
N ASN A 52 16.17 -1.10 -0.56
CA ASN A 52 16.65 -1.77 0.65
C ASN A 52 15.77 -2.94 1.09
N PHE A 53 14.62 -3.15 0.46
CA PHE A 53 13.68 -4.21 0.81
C PHE A 53 13.60 -5.27 -0.28
N THR A 54 13.23 -6.48 0.11
CA THR A 54 12.95 -7.56 -0.85
C THR A 54 11.59 -7.39 -1.52
N ARG A 55 10.65 -6.80 -0.78
CA ARG A 55 9.28 -6.50 -1.18
C ARG A 55 8.77 -5.28 -0.43
N PHE A 56 7.73 -4.64 -0.94
CA PHE A 56 7.11 -3.49 -0.29
C PHE A 56 5.60 -3.49 -0.48
N ILE A 57 4.89 -2.74 0.38
CA ILE A 57 3.43 -2.68 0.38
C ILE A 57 2.96 -1.65 -0.64
N VAL A 58 1.93 -2.00 -1.42
CA VAL A 58 1.30 -1.10 -2.38
C VAL A 58 -0.21 -1.08 -2.23
N THR A 59 -0.79 0.10 -2.40
CA THR A 59 -2.25 0.29 -2.47
C THR A 59 -2.65 1.23 -3.62
N PRO A 60 -3.75 0.95 -4.34
CA PRO A 60 -4.21 1.84 -5.40
C PRO A 60 -4.87 3.10 -4.83
N ARG A 61 -4.59 4.26 -5.43
CA ARG A 61 -5.15 5.56 -5.02
C ARG A 61 -6.67 5.60 -5.07
N VAL A 62 -7.29 5.01 -6.09
CA VAL A 62 -8.75 4.95 -6.24
C VAL A 62 -9.16 3.50 -6.48
N ALA A 63 -10.01 2.95 -5.63
CA ALA A 63 -10.56 1.60 -5.81
C ALA A 63 -11.90 1.44 -5.08
N LYS A 64 -12.70 0.46 -5.53
CA LYS A 64 -13.95 0.08 -4.86
C LYS A 64 -13.71 -0.48 -3.46
N HIS A 65 -12.68 -1.32 -3.32
CA HIS A 65 -12.31 -2.00 -2.07
C HIS A 65 -10.98 -1.47 -1.57
N ARG A 66 -10.79 -1.38 -0.24
CA ARG A 66 -9.50 -0.97 0.28
C ARG A 66 -8.55 -2.16 0.35
N LEU A 67 -7.60 -2.23 -0.59
CA LEU A 67 -6.70 -3.37 -0.76
C LEU A 67 -5.24 -2.95 -0.62
N PHE A 68 -4.46 -3.82 0.01
CA PHE A 68 -3.00 -3.78 0.07
C PHE A 68 -2.43 -5.07 -0.53
N ILE A 69 -1.34 -4.95 -1.27
CA ILE A 69 -0.62 -6.07 -1.90
C ILE A 69 0.88 -5.92 -1.68
N TRP A 70 1.60 -7.04 -1.77
CA TRP A 70 3.05 -7.07 -1.85
C TRP A 70 3.49 -6.89 -3.31
N LEU A 71 4.49 -6.05 -3.57
CA LEU A 71 5.24 -6.04 -4.82
C LEU A 71 6.74 -6.27 -4.53
N PRO A 72 7.47 -6.99 -5.39
CA PRO A 72 8.92 -7.12 -5.26
C PRO A 72 9.60 -5.79 -5.58
N SER A 73 10.80 -5.55 -5.03
CA SER A 73 11.58 -4.32 -5.27
C SER A 73 11.98 -4.08 -6.73
N THR A 74 11.86 -5.10 -7.58
CA THR A 74 12.07 -5.02 -9.04
C THR A 74 10.93 -4.34 -9.80
N VAL A 75 9.76 -4.15 -9.17
CA VAL A 75 8.59 -3.54 -9.80
C VAL A 75 8.53 -2.04 -9.48
N VAL A 76 8.30 -1.23 -10.51
CA VAL A 76 8.13 0.23 -10.38
C VAL A 76 6.64 0.59 -10.43
N PRO A 77 6.03 1.04 -9.32
CA PRO A 77 4.62 1.43 -9.28
C PRO A 77 4.34 2.70 -10.08
N ASP A 78 3.18 2.78 -10.72
CA ASP A 78 2.74 3.98 -11.44
C ASP A 78 2.22 5.08 -10.49
N CYS A 79 1.93 6.26 -11.03
CA CYS A 79 1.48 7.42 -10.25
C CYS A 79 0.11 7.26 -9.58
N ARG A 80 -0.67 6.24 -9.95
CA ARG A 80 -1.95 5.88 -9.33
C ARG A 80 -1.81 4.89 -8.16
N LEU A 81 -0.59 4.48 -7.84
CA LEU A 81 -0.30 3.63 -6.70
C LEU A 81 0.37 4.44 -5.58
N HIS A 82 0.15 4.02 -4.35
CA HIS A 82 0.88 4.49 -3.18
C HIS A 82 1.77 3.38 -2.67
N THR A 83 3.04 3.70 -2.48
CA THR A 83 4.09 2.80 -2.01
C THR A 83 4.36 3.07 -0.54
N ILE A 84 4.43 2.00 0.25
CA ILE A 84 4.76 2.04 1.67
C ILE A 84 6.00 1.17 1.86
N ALA A 85 7.07 1.78 2.34
CA ALA A 85 8.40 1.17 2.48
C ALA A 85 8.53 0.33 3.76
N ARG A 86 7.78 -0.77 3.82
CA ARG A 86 7.80 -1.78 4.88
C ARG A 86 7.76 -3.17 4.24
N GLU A 87 8.38 -4.17 4.86
CA GLU A 87 8.41 -5.56 4.36
C GLU A 87 7.84 -6.61 5.33
N ASP A 88 7.35 -6.17 6.50
CA ASP A 88 6.81 -7.02 7.56
C ASP A 88 5.29 -7.28 7.42
N ASP A 89 4.89 -8.50 7.76
CA ASP A 89 3.49 -8.95 7.69
C ASP A 89 2.62 -8.32 8.80
N TYR A 90 3.22 -7.89 9.92
CA TYR A 90 2.51 -7.16 10.98
C TYR A 90 1.90 -5.86 10.45
N PHE A 91 2.74 -4.98 9.87
CA PHE A 91 2.28 -3.68 9.37
C PHE A 91 1.28 -3.83 8.22
N PHE A 92 1.51 -4.83 7.36
CA PHE A 92 0.53 -5.19 6.33
C PHE A 92 -0.82 -5.57 6.96
N GLY A 93 -0.82 -6.38 8.01
CA GLY A 93 -2.02 -6.81 8.71
C GLY A 93 -2.79 -5.64 9.32
N VAL A 94 -2.10 -4.73 10.02
CA VAL A 94 -2.72 -3.53 10.60
C VAL A 94 -3.37 -2.68 9.51
N LEU A 95 -2.68 -2.42 8.40
CA LEU A 95 -3.23 -1.65 7.28
C LEU A 95 -4.42 -2.36 6.61
N HIS A 96 -4.43 -3.68 6.58
CA HIS A 96 -5.52 -4.43 5.94
C HIS A 96 -6.68 -4.79 6.87
N SER A 97 -6.68 -4.24 8.08
CA SER A 97 -7.75 -4.42 9.06
C SER A 97 -8.97 -3.55 8.77
N ARG A 98 -10.13 -3.96 9.25
CA ARG A 98 -11.37 -3.16 9.30
C ARG A 98 -11.15 -1.84 10.04
N ILE A 99 -10.32 -1.81 11.07
CA ILE A 99 -10.04 -0.58 11.84
C ILE A 99 -9.41 0.48 10.92
N HIS A 100 -8.39 0.09 10.13
CA HIS A 100 -7.78 1.01 9.17
C HIS A 100 -8.70 1.33 8.00
N GLU A 101 -9.49 0.36 7.52
CA GLU A 101 -10.47 0.60 6.45
C GLU A 101 -11.50 1.67 6.86
N LEU A 102 -12.11 1.54 8.04
CA LEU A 102 -13.07 2.51 8.57
C LEU A 102 -12.45 3.90 8.70
N TRP A 103 -11.24 3.98 9.25
CA TRP A 103 -10.50 5.23 9.36
C TRP A 103 -10.22 5.84 7.98
N ALA A 104 -9.75 5.03 7.04
CA ALA A 104 -9.41 5.47 5.70
C ALA A 104 -10.62 5.95 4.90
N LEU A 105 -11.77 5.31 5.06
CA LEU A 105 -13.02 5.74 4.45
C LEU A 105 -13.54 7.05 5.06
N ARG A 106 -13.40 7.21 6.39
CA ARG A 106 -13.90 8.38 7.11
C ARG A 106 -13.04 9.63 6.94
N MET A 107 -11.71 9.46 6.95
CA MET A 107 -10.72 10.53 6.84
C MET A 107 -10.22 10.76 5.41
N GLY A 108 -10.54 9.83 4.51
CA GLY A 108 -10.21 9.91 3.10
C GLY A 108 -11.10 10.89 2.33
N THR A 109 -10.92 10.87 1.02
CA THR A 109 -11.74 11.65 0.08
C THR A 109 -12.37 10.69 -0.93
N SER A 110 -13.32 11.17 -1.74
CA SER A 110 -13.90 10.36 -2.82
C SER A 110 -13.66 11.02 -4.19
N LEU A 111 -13.64 10.20 -5.23
CA LEU A 111 -13.65 10.63 -6.62
C LEU A 111 -14.84 9.96 -7.29
N GLU A 112 -15.86 10.74 -7.67
CA GLU A 112 -17.09 10.23 -8.30
C GLU A 112 -17.73 9.10 -7.48
N GLY A 113 -17.77 9.25 -6.15
CA GLY A 113 -18.33 8.26 -5.21
C GLY A 113 -17.42 7.07 -4.90
N ARG A 114 -16.26 6.92 -5.55
CA ARG A 114 -15.27 5.89 -5.22
C ARG A 114 -14.29 6.37 -4.16
N PRO A 115 -13.96 5.56 -3.14
CA PRO A 115 -12.95 5.92 -2.16
C PRO A 115 -11.59 6.23 -2.79
N ARG A 116 -10.99 7.34 -2.33
CA ARG A 116 -9.65 7.78 -2.70
C ARG A 116 -8.77 7.79 -1.46
N TYR A 117 -7.67 7.03 -1.52
CA TYR A 117 -6.66 6.96 -0.48
C TYR A 117 -5.57 7.99 -0.73
N THR A 118 -5.44 8.95 0.18
CA THR A 118 -4.51 10.10 0.07
C THR A 118 -3.58 10.10 1.28
N PRO A 119 -2.35 9.57 1.23
CA PRO A 119 -1.52 9.26 2.40
C PRO A 119 -1.54 10.30 3.54
N SER A 120 -1.51 11.59 3.21
CA SER A 120 -1.53 12.69 4.17
C SER A 120 -2.71 12.73 5.13
N THR A 121 -3.86 12.15 4.80
CA THR A 121 -5.04 12.19 5.69
C THR A 121 -5.32 10.86 6.42
N PRO A 122 -5.45 9.69 5.76
CA PRO A 122 -5.79 8.45 6.43
C PRO A 122 -4.56 7.66 6.88
N PHE A 123 -3.36 7.86 6.31
CA PHE A 123 -2.16 7.12 6.72
C PHE A 123 -1.40 7.89 7.81
N GLU A 124 -1.02 9.12 7.53
CA GLU A 124 -0.22 9.94 8.46
C GLU A 124 -0.95 10.26 9.76
N THR A 125 -2.28 10.21 9.77
CA THR A 125 -3.08 10.51 10.95
C THR A 125 -3.73 9.29 11.61
N PHE A 126 -3.45 8.09 11.11
CA PHE A 126 -3.96 6.86 11.71
C PHE A 126 -3.28 6.59 13.06
N PRO A 127 -4.04 6.43 14.16
CA PRO A 127 -3.47 6.04 15.43
C PRO A 127 -3.21 4.53 15.42
N PHE A 128 -1.97 4.15 15.05
CA PHE A 128 -1.53 2.75 15.06
C PHE A 128 -1.60 2.14 16.47
N PRO A 129 -1.74 0.81 16.62
CA PRO A 129 -1.79 0.14 17.93
C PRO A 129 -0.54 0.42 18.76
N TYR A 130 0.60 0.50 18.08
CA TYR A 130 1.88 0.93 18.62
C TYR A 130 2.45 2.03 17.70
N PRO A 131 3.18 3.01 18.23
CA PRO A 131 3.90 3.96 17.40
C PRO A 131 4.77 3.25 16.34
N PRO A 132 4.79 3.71 15.08
CA PRO A 132 5.61 3.09 14.05
C PRO A 132 7.09 3.06 14.43
N GLY A 133 7.70 1.87 14.35
CA GLY A 133 9.08 1.60 14.77
C GLY A 133 9.22 1.14 16.22
N THR A 134 8.14 1.11 17.01
CA THR A 134 8.14 0.60 18.40
C THR A 134 7.28 -0.65 18.54
N GLU A 135 6.86 -1.26 17.43
CA GLU A 135 5.96 -2.41 17.44
C GLU A 135 6.75 -3.67 17.83
N ASP A 136 6.32 -4.37 18.89
CA ASP A 136 6.87 -5.68 19.23
C ASP A 136 6.22 -6.75 18.34
N GLN A 137 6.87 -7.05 17.22
CA GLN A 137 6.40 -8.07 16.27
C GLN A 137 6.52 -9.49 16.85
N ASP A 138 7.33 -9.68 17.90
CA ASP A 138 7.54 -10.96 18.55
C ASP A 138 6.58 -11.21 19.71
N ALA A 139 5.91 -10.16 20.20
CA ALA A 139 4.81 -10.27 21.15
C ALA A 139 3.68 -11.14 20.57
N PRO A 140 2.89 -11.82 21.43
CA PRO A 140 1.77 -12.66 20.99
C PRO A 140 0.80 -11.96 20.03
N GLU A 141 0.47 -10.70 20.29
CA GLU A 141 -0.42 -9.87 19.47
C GLU A 141 0.21 -9.54 18.12
N GLY A 142 1.49 -9.16 18.11
CA GLY A 142 2.25 -8.87 16.90
C GLY A 142 2.32 -10.09 15.97
N ARG A 143 2.65 -11.26 16.53
CA ARG A 143 2.68 -12.54 15.80
C ARG A 143 1.32 -12.95 15.28
N ALA A 144 0.27 -12.79 16.08
CA ALA A 144 -1.10 -13.13 15.65
C ALA A 144 -1.53 -12.30 14.43
N ILE A 145 -1.21 -11.01 14.40
CA ILE A 145 -1.49 -10.13 13.25
C ILE A 145 -0.67 -10.57 12.04
N ALA A 146 0.63 -10.77 12.21
CA ALA A 146 1.52 -11.18 11.12
C ALA A 146 1.09 -12.53 10.49
N ASP A 147 0.75 -13.52 11.33
CA ASP A 147 0.31 -14.83 10.87
C ASP A 147 -1.04 -14.77 10.14
N ALA A 148 -2.01 -13.99 10.66
CA ALA A 148 -3.30 -13.79 10.02
C ALA A 148 -3.14 -13.08 8.67
N ALA A 149 -2.29 -12.04 8.60
CA ALA A 149 -1.97 -11.31 7.38
C ALA A 149 -1.32 -12.22 6.33
N LYS A 150 -0.30 -12.98 6.72
CA LYS A 150 0.39 -13.95 5.85
C LYS A 150 -0.56 -15.01 5.33
N LYS A 151 -1.46 -15.53 6.19
CA LYS A 151 -2.49 -16.50 5.79
C LYS A 151 -3.46 -15.90 4.77
N LEU A 152 -3.90 -14.67 5.00
CA LEU A 152 -4.80 -13.94 4.09
C LEU A 152 -4.16 -13.68 2.72
N VAL A 153 -2.89 -13.26 2.69
CA VAL A 153 -2.11 -13.11 1.45
C VAL A 153 -2.02 -14.44 0.71
N THR A 154 -1.59 -15.51 1.40
CA THR A 154 -1.47 -16.86 0.81
C THR A 154 -2.77 -17.33 0.18
N LEU A 155 -3.91 -17.15 0.87
CA LEU A 155 -5.21 -17.56 0.35
C LEU A 155 -5.63 -16.75 -0.89
N ARG A 156 -5.32 -15.45 -0.92
CA ARG A 156 -5.59 -14.62 -2.10
C ARG A 156 -4.71 -15.03 -3.27
N ASP A 157 -3.42 -15.26 -3.04
CA ASP A 157 -2.47 -15.61 -4.10
C ASP A 157 -2.83 -16.95 -4.72
N ASN A 158 -3.22 -17.94 -3.90
CA ASN A 158 -3.71 -19.24 -4.37
C ASN A 158 -5.02 -19.11 -5.17
N TRP A 159 -5.91 -18.19 -4.79
CA TRP A 159 -7.14 -17.94 -5.54
C TRP A 159 -6.88 -17.21 -6.87
N LEU A 160 -5.94 -16.25 -6.88
CA LEU A 160 -5.54 -15.50 -8.06
C LEU A 160 -4.83 -16.40 -9.07
N ASN A 161 -3.97 -17.30 -8.59
CA ASN A 161 -3.10 -18.14 -9.40
C ASN A 161 -3.26 -19.63 -9.04
N PRO A 162 -4.44 -20.24 -9.30
CA PRO A 162 -4.61 -21.65 -9.01
C PRO A 162 -3.77 -22.51 -9.96
N GLU A 163 -3.29 -23.64 -9.46
CA GLU A 163 -2.55 -24.61 -10.26
C GLU A 163 -3.39 -25.07 -11.46
N GLY A 164 -2.77 -25.13 -12.64
CA GLY A 164 -3.44 -25.54 -13.88
C GLY A 164 -4.38 -24.50 -14.50
N ALA A 165 -4.42 -23.25 -13.99
CA ALA A 165 -5.24 -22.20 -14.57
C ALA A 165 -4.81 -21.85 -16.00
N THR A 166 -5.79 -21.75 -16.91
CA THR A 166 -5.54 -21.26 -18.27
C THR A 166 -5.47 -19.73 -18.29
N PRO A 167 -4.88 -19.11 -19.33
CA PRO A 167 -4.91 -17.65 -19.48
C PRO A 167 -6.32 -17.05 -19.50
N ALA A 168 -7.32 -17.82 -19.97
CA ALA A 168 -8.70 -17.41 -19.97
C ALA A 168 -9.28 -17.36 -18.53
N ASP A 169 -8.94 -18.33 -17.69
CA ASP A 169 -9.37 -18.35 -16.28
C ASP A 169 -8.77 -17.19 -15.49
N LEU A 170 -7.48 -16.92 -15.71
CA LEU A 170 -6.75 -15.85 -15.02
C LEU A 170 -7.32 -14.46 -15.30
N LYS A 171 -7.90 -14.24 -16.50
CA LYS A 171 -8.51 -12.95 -16.87
C LYS A 171 -9.63 -12.53 -15.93
N ALA A 172 -10.40 -13.49 -15.39
CA ALA A 172 -11.49 -13.22 -14.46
C ALA A 172 -11.03 -13.17 -12.99
N ARG A 173 -9.84 -13.67 -12.68
CA ARG A 173 -9.30 -13.77 -11.32
C ARG A 173 -8.59 -12.49 -10.91
N THR A 174 -9.38 -11.46 -10.63
CA THR A 174 -8.89 -10.20 -10.07
C THR A 174 -9.29 -10.07 -8.60
N LEU A 175 -8.50 -9.33 -7.81
CA LEU A 175 -8.88 -9.03 -6.43
C LEU A 175 -10.21 -8.28 -6.35
N THR A 176 -10.54 -7.43 -7.32
CA THR A 176 -11.85 -6.78 -7.36
C THR A 176 -12.98 -7.81 -7.48
N ASN A 177 -12.84 -8.81 -8.35
CA ASN A 177 -13.84 -9.87 -8.50
C ASN A 177 -13.92 -10.75 -7.25
N LEU A 178 -12.78 -11.12 -6.66
CA LEU A 178 -12.74 -11.87 -5.41
C LEU A 178 -13.51 -11.16 -4.29
N TYR A 179 -13.30 -9.86 -4.13
CA TYR A 179 -13.95 -9.08 -3.08
C TYR A 179 -15.41 -8.73 -3.38
N ASN A 180 -15.80 -8.66 -4.65
CA ASN A 180 -17.20 -8.56 -5.02
C ASN A 180 -17.96 -9.84 -4.68
N ALA A 181 -17.36 -11.02 -4.91
CA ALA A 181 -17.96 -12.31 -4.59
C ALA A 181 -17.92 -12.62 -3.08
N ARG A 182 -16.87 -12.15 -2.39
CA ARG A 182 -16.61 -12.32 -0.95
C ARG A 182 -16.93 -13.73 -0.42
N PRO A 183 -16.22 -14.77 -0.89
CA PRO A 183 -16.47 -16.14 -0.46
C PRO A 183 -16.22 -16.31 1.05
N ALA A 184 -16.87 -17.29 1.67
CA ALA A 184 -16.86 -17.50 3.13
C ALA A 184 -15.43 -17.64 3.73
N TRP A 185 -14.49 -18.23 2.98
CA TRP A 185 -13.10 -18.33 3.43
C TRP A 185 -12.42 -16.97 3.52
N LEU A 186 -12.74 -16.03 2.63
CA LEU A 186 -12.17 -14.69 2.61
C LEU A 186 -12.70 -13.89 3.78
N ASP A 187 -14.00 -14.01 4.05
CA ASP A 187 -14.64 -13.37 5.19
C ASP A 187 -14.09 -13.89 6.52
N THR A 188 -13.88 -15.21 6.62
CA THR A 188 -13.24 -15.83 7.79
C THR A 188 -11.80 -15.36 7.97
N ALA A 189 -11.03 -15.23 6.89
CA ALA A 189 -9.65 -14.78 6.96
C ALA A 189 -9.54 -13.32 7.41
N HIS A 190 -10.42 -12.45 6.90
CA HIS A 190 -10.51 -11.05 7.35
C HIS A 190 -10.96 -10.95 8.80
N ARG A 191 -11.99 -11.69 9.21
CA ARG A 191 -12.44 -11.71 10.61
C ARG A 191 -11.32 -12.07 11.57
N LYS A 192 -10.51 -13.09 11.25
CA LYS A 192 -9.35 -13.48 12.08
C LYS A 192 -8.29 -12.39 12.16
N LEU A 193 -8.01 -11.72 11.05
CA LEU A 193 -7.09 -10.59 11.03
C LEU A 193 -7.63 -9.45 11.90
N ASP A 194 -8.91 -9.11 11.74
CA ASP A 194 -9.57 -8.08 12.53
C ASP A 194 -9.50 -8.41 14.03
N GLU A 195 -9.90 -9.61 14.43
CA GLU A 195 -9.82 -10.06 15.84
C GLU A 195 -8.42 -9.85 16.44
N ALA A 196 -7.36 -10.19 15.70
CA ALA A 196 -5.98 -9.99 16.14
C ALA A 196 -5.61 -8.51 16.27
N VAL A 197 -6.05 -7.66 15.34
CA VAL A 197 -5.77 -6.22 15.37
C VAL A 197 -6.58 -5.54 16.48
N PHE A 198 -7.85 -5.92 16.68
CA PHE A 198 -8.67 -5.48 17.82
C PHE A 198 -8.00 -5.83 19.15
N ALA A 199 -7.46 -7.05 19.28
CA ALA A 199 -6.72 -7.45 20.48
C ALA A 199 -5.48 -6.57 20.72
N ALA A 200 -4.74 -6.17 19.68
CA ALA A 200 -3.60 -5.25 19.83
C ALA A 200 -4.00 -3.85 20.31
N TYR A 201 -5.22 -3.39 20.03
CA TYR A 201 -5.79 -2.17 20.62
C TYR A 201 -6.39 -2.39 22.03
N GLY A 202 -6.45 -3.64 22.51
CA GLY A 202 -7.17 -4.01 23.73
C GLY A 202 -8.70 -3.90 23.59
N TRP A 203 -9.22 -4.00 22.38
CA TRP A 203 -10.63 -3.80 22.05
C TRP A 203 -11.35 -5.12 21.75
N GLN A 204 -12.67 -5.14 21.95
CA GLN A 204 -13.51 -6.27 21.57
C GLN A 204 -13.88 -6.20 20.07
N PRO A 205 -13.86 -7.33 19.34
CA PRO A 205 -14.09 -7.34 17.89
C PRO A 205 -15.53 -7.01 17.46
N ASN A 206 -16.47 -7.01 18.40
CA ASN A 206 -17.89 -6.72 18.16
C ASN A 206 -18.25 -5.23 18.26
N LEU A 207 -17.27 -4.33 18.42
CA LEU A 207 -17.53 -2.89 18.43
C LEU A 207 -18.14 -2.42 17.11
N SER A 208 -19.17 -1.56 17.23
CA SER A 208 -19.78 -0.88 16.08
C SER A 208 -18.79 0.04 15.37
N ASP A 209 -19.03 0.32 14.09
CA ASP A 209 -18.19 1.23 13.30
C ASP A 209 -18.03 2.60 14.00
N ASP A 210 -19.12 3.16 14.54
CA ASP A 210 -19.11 4.44 15.25
C ASP A 210 -18.29 4.39 16.54
N ALA A 211 -18.34 3.28 17.29
CA ALA A 211 -17.54 3.11 18.50
C ALA A 211 -16.05 3.01 18.18
N VAL A 212 -15.68 2.27 17.13
CA VAL A 212 -14.30 2.18 16.64
C VAL A 212 -13.80 3.57 16.23
N LEU A 213 -14.57 4.31 15.42
CA LEU A 213 -14.19 5.65 14.98
C LEU A 213 -14.05 6.64 16.15
N ALA A 214 -14.95 6.59 17.13
CA ALA A 214 -14.86 7.42 18.32
C ALA A 214 -13.59 7.12 19.13
N ALA A 215 -13.26 5.84 19.31
CA ALA A 215 -12.05 5.42 20.01
C ALA A 215 -10.78 5.84 19.26
N LEU A 216 -10.72 5.68 17.94
CA LEU A 216 -9.60 6.16 17.11
C LEU A 216 -9.43 7.68 17.20
N LEU A 217 -10.54 8.44 17.20
CA LEU A 217 -10.48 9.90 17.38
C LEU A 217 -9.93 10.30 18.76
N ALA A 218 -10.26 9.55 19.81
CA ALA A 218 -9.72 9.76 21.15
C ALA A 218 -8.21 9.49 21.18
N LEU A 219 -7.76 8.33 20.67
CA LEU A 219 -6.34 7.98 20.58
C LEU A 219 -5.54 9.03 19.79
N LYS A 220 -6.07 9.49 18.64
CA LYS A 220 -5.42 10.53 17.85
C LYS A 220 -5.23 11.83 18.64
N ARG A 221 -6.21 12.22 19.46
CA ARG A 221 -6.09 13.42 20.33
C ARG A 221 -4.99 13.21 21.37
N GLU A 222 -4.95 12.06 22.02
CA GLU A 222 -3.91 11.72 23.00
C GLU A 222 -2.50 11.72 22.40
N CYS A 223 -2.33 11.12 21.22
CA CYS A 223 -1.07 11.14 20.47
C CYS A 223 -0.70 12.56 20.00
N SER A 224 -1.67 13.42 19.67
CA SER A 224 -1.37 14.81 19.29
C SER A 224 -0.92 15.69 20.46
N LEU A 225 -1.27 15.30 21.69
CA LEU A 225 -0.87 16.00 22.93
C LEU A 225 0.50 15.53 23.45
N THR A 226 0.99 14.39 22.93
CA THR A 226 2.29 13.82 23.30
C THR A 226 3.20 13.85 22.08
N PRO A 227 4.18 14.78 21.99
CA PRO A 227 4.99 14.91 20.78
C PRO A 227 5.84 13.65 20.56
N ALA A 228 5.39 12.78 19.66
CA ALA A 228 6.20 11.70 19.11
C ALA A 228 7.18 12.27 18.06
N PRO A 229 8.39 11.71 17.92
CA PRO A 229 9.26 12.06 16.81
C PRO A 229 8.50 11.81 15.49
N SER A 230 8.59 12.76 14.55
CA SER A 230 7.78 12.76 13.34
C SER A 230 7.87 11.44 12.56
N LEU A 231 6.74 10.95 12.06
CA LEU A 231 6.64 9.77 11.19
C LEU A 231 7.50 9.86 9.91
N ALA A 232 8.02 11.05 9.58
CA ALA A 232 9.02 11.21 8.52
C ALA A 232 10.30 10.39 8.78
N SER A 233 10.61 10.08 10.05
CA SER A 233 11.74 9.21 10.43
C SER A 233 11.45 7.71 10.24
N ALA A 234 10.18 7.29 10.17
CA ALA A 234 9.82 5.89 9.97
C ALA A 234 9.88 5.45 8.49
N LEU A 235 10.19 6.39 7.57
CA LEU A 235 10.34 6.19 6.12
C LEU A 235 11.80 6.22 5.66
N THR A 236 12.75 6.27 6.59
CA THR A 236 14.18 6.25 6.30
C THR A 236 14.85 5.13 7.12
N PRO A 237 15.46 4.12 6.49
CA PRO A 237 16.31 3.19 7.21
C PRO A 237 17.53 3.92 7.78
N LYS A 238 18.01 3.46 8.95
CA LYS A 238 19.31 3.85 9.50
C LYS A 238 20.45 3.47 8.58
#